data_AF-A0AAV2IQF7-F1
#
_entry.id   AF-A0AAV2IQF7-F1
#
_cell.length_a   1.000
_cell.length_b   1.000
_cell.length_c   1.000
_cell.angle_alpha   90.00
_cell.angle_beta   90.00
_cell.angle_gamma   90.00
#
_symmetry.space_group_name_H-M   'P 1'
#
loop_
_entity.id
_entity.type
_entity.pdbx_description
1 polymer ?
#
loop_
_entity_poly.entity_id
_entity_poly.type
_entity_poly.pdbx_seq_one_letter_code
_entity_poly.pdbx_strand_id
1 'polypeptide(L)'
;MAASNAQLTPTTQYNPWQFSSCSVGYFTSYIQTLMLTSRGQTCLTGRLPIDNSIPDVSGRLLGQQYSPDQQCQLIYGSRSYYCRGLGNKFETICTSMYCLDPKDKDMCYKVFAMAGTTCGSGKVCRSGHCVVDQRAPAVDEICIHGEQSGVIYQNMACPALIRSSP
;
A
#
# COMPACT_ATOMS: atom_id res chain seq x y z
N MET A 1 4.18 8.15 7.77
CA MET A 1 3.28 7.32 8.61
C MET A 1 4.10 6.15 9.09
N ALA A 2 4.49 6.16 10.37
CA ALA A 2 5.34 5.12 10.95
C ALA A 2 4.59 3.79 11.03
N ALA A 3 5.31 2.68 10.86
CA ALA A 3 4.82 1.35 11.15
C ALA A 3 4.40 1.29 12.63
N SER A 4 3.10 1.35 12.91
CA SER A 4 2.59 1.13 14.26
C SER A 4 2.56 -0.38 14.52
N ASN A 5 3.22 -0.83 15.58
CA ASN A 5 3.09 -2.19 16.15
C ASN A 5 1.68 -2.51 16.69
N ALA A 6 0.67 -1.69 16.38
CA ALA A 6 -0.70 -1.92 16.80
C ALA A 6 -1.28 -3.11 16.02
N GLN A 7 -1.77 -4.11 16.75
CA GLN A 7 -2.54 -5.21 16.17
C GLN A 7 -3.84 -4.66 15.60
N LEU A 8 -3.92 -4.57 14.28
CA LEU A 8 -5.14 -4.16 13.58
C LEU A 8 -6.21 -5.25 13.72
N THR A 9 -7.39 -4.86 14.18
CA THR A 9 -8.59 -5.71 14.27
C THR A 9 -9.42 -5.57 12.99
N PRO A 10 -10.39 -6.47 12.73
CA PRO A 10 -11.30 -6.32 11.59
C PRO A 10 -12.02 -4.95 11.54
N THR A 11 -12.26 -4.35 12.70
CA THR A 11 -12.90 -3.04 12.86
C THR A 11 -11.96 -1.85 12.69
N THR A 12 -10.65 -2.03 12.88
CA THR A 12 -9.66 -0.94 12.84
C THR A 12 -8.68 -1.07 11.68
N GLN A 13 -8.74 -2.15 10.91
CA GLN A 13 -7.78 -2.47 9.86
C GLN A 13 -7.66 -1.40 8.78
N TYR A 14 -8.67 -0.56 8.56
CA TYR A 14 -8.67 0.51 7.55
C TYR A 14 -8.39 1.91 8.11
N ASN A 15 -8.21 2.04 9.44
CA ASN A 15 -7.89 3.32 10.08
C ASN A 15 -6.59 3.97 9.60
N PRO A 16 -5.53 3.23 9.20
CA PRO A 16 -4.29 3.86 8.70
C PRO A 16 -4.47 4.75 7.47
N TRP A 17 -5.58 4.63 6.73
CA TRP A 17 -5.86 5.42 5.53
C TRP A 17 -6.90 6.52 5.74
N GLN A 18 -7.32 6.79 6.98
CA GLN A 18 -8.40 7.72 7.28
C GLN A 18 -8.11 8.56 8.52
N PHE A 19 -8.60 9.80 8.54
CA PHE A 19 -8.59 10.62 9.74
C PHE A 19 -9.70 10.17 10.70
N SER A 20 -9.43 10.28 12.02
CA SER A 20 -10.47 10.09 13.03
C SER A 20 -11.55 11.18 12.95
N SER A 21 -12.74 10.90 13.45
CA SER A 21 -13.82 11.90 13.56
C SER A 21 -13.40 13.13 14.38
N CYS A 22 -12.58 12.93 15.42
CA CYS A 22 -12.01 14.01 16.22
C CYS A 22 -11.09 14.92 15.39
N SER A 23 -10.20 14.33 14.60
CA SER A 23 -9.30 15.07 13.70
C SER A 23 -10.09 15.86 12.64
N VAL A 24 -11.08 15.23 12.01
CA VAL A 24 -11.94 15.88 11.01
C VAL A 24 -12.72 17.03 11.64
N GLY A 25 -13.30 16.83 12.82
CA GLY A 25 -14.01 17.86 13.57
C GLY A 25 -13.11 19.05 13.91
N TYR A 26 -11.89 18.78 14.40
CA TYR A 26 -10.92 19.82 14.69
C TYR A 26 -10.55 20.63 13.44
N PHE A 27 -10.18 19.95 12.34
CA PHE A 27 -9.84 20.63 11.08
C PHE A 27 -10.99 21.50 10.57
N THR A 28 -12.21 20.96 10.61
CA THR A 28 -13.40 21.68 10.14
C THR A 28 -13.64 22.94 10.97
N SER A 29 -13.67 22.83 12.29
CA SER A 29 -13.88 23.98 13.19
C SER A 29 -12.77 25.02 13.08
N TYR A 30 -11.52 24.55 12.95
CA TYR A 30 -10.36 25.42 12.81
C TYR A 30 -10.41 26.22 11.50
N ILE A 31 -10.67 25.55 10.37
CA ILE A 31 -10.81 26.22 9.07
C ILE A 31 -11.98 27.21 9.09
N GLN A 32 -13.14 26.82 9.64
CA GLN A 32 -14.29 27.72 9.78
C GLN A 32 -13.93 28.97 10.59
N THR A 33 -13.23 28.82 11.70
CA THR A 33 -12.79 29.94 12.54
C THR A 33 -11.82 30.86 11.80
N LEU A 34 -10.88 30.31 11.03
CA LEU A 34 -9.96 31.10 10.21
C LEU A 34 -10.71 31.94 9.18
N MET A 35 -11.73 31.37 8.53
CA MET A 35 -12.53 32.06 7.51
C MET A 35 -13.35 33.24 8.05
N LEU A 36 -13.51 33.39 9.38
CA LEU A 36 -14.17 34.56 9.99
C LEU A 36 -13.31 35.83 9.97
N THR A 37 -12.00 35.71 9.71
CA THR A 37 -11.08 36.85 9.72
C THR A 37 -10.56 37.13 8.32
N SER A 38 -10.39 38.41 7.97
CA SER A 38 -9.81 38.80 6.67
C SER A 38 -8.42 38.20 6.45
N ARG A 39 -7.63 38.04 7.52
CA ARG A 39 -6.31 37.39 7.45
C ARG A 39 -6.42 35.89 7.16
N GLY A 40 -7.36 35.17 7.80
CA GLY A 40 -7.53 33.75 7.53
C GLY A 40 -8.03 33.46 6.11
N GLN A 41 -8.78 34.39 5.51
CA GLN A 41 -9.23 34.28 4.11
C GLN A 41 -8.12 34.48 3.06
N THR A 42 -6.87 34.77 3.47
CA THR A 42 -5.78 35.09 2.51
C THR A 42 -4.84 33.94 2.21
N CYS A 43 -4.81 32.87 3.00
CA CYS A 43 -3.95 31.71 2.75
C CYS A 43 -4.79 30.46 2.42
N LEU A 44 -4.37 29.67 1.42
CA LEU A 44 -5.03 28.43 0.96
C LEU A 44 -6.46 28.58 0.42
N THR A 45 -6.94 29.81 0.19
CA THR A 45 -8.27 30.10 -0.41
C THR A 45 -8.22 30.30 -1.92
N GLY A 46 -7.08 30.79 -2.44
CA GLY A 46 -6.84 30.97 -3.86
C GLY A 46 -6.27 29.70 -4.50
N ARG A 47 -6.70 29.41 -5.74
CA ARG A 47 -6.07 28.37 -6.57
C ARG A 47 -4.82 28.94 -7.22
N LEU A 48 -3.67 28.29 -7.00
CA LEU A 48 -2.45 28.61 -7.73
C LEU A 48 -2.57 28.13 -9.21
N PRO A 49 -1.97 28.86 -10.17
CA PRO A 49 -1.86 28.37 -11.53
C PRO A 49 -1.05 27.06 -11.56
N ILE A 50 -1.36 26.20 -12.52
CA ILE A 50 -0.61 24.96 -12.71
C ILE A 50 0.79 25.32 -13.20
N ASP A 51 1.80 24.93 -12.44
CA ASP A 51 3.20 25.04 -12.85
C ASP A 51 3.57 23.79 -13.68
N ASN A 52 3.81 24.00 -14.97
CA ASN A 52 4.17 22.91 -15.90
C ASN A 52 5.54 22.27 -15.58
N SER A 53 6.37 22.88 -14.72
CA SER A 53 7.60 22.27 -14.23
C SER A 53 7.34 21.18 -13.18
N ILE A 54 6.16 21.18 -12.56
CA ILE A 54 5.75 20.17 -11.58
C ILE A 54 5.02 19.04 -12.32
N PRO A 55 5.55 17.80 -12.30
CA PRO A 55 4.91 16.69 -13.00
C PRO A 55 3.56 16.35 -12.37
N ASP A 56 2.55 16.11 -13.21
CA ASP A 56 1.28 15.56 -12.76
C ASP A 56 1.46 14.09 -12.34
N VAL A 57 1.23 13.82 -11.06
CA VAL A 57 1.33 12.48 -10.47
C VAL A 57 -0.03 11.92 -10.04
N SER A 58 -1.13 12.62 -10.33
CA SER A 58 -2.49 12.23 -9.91
C SER A 58 -2.91 10.84 -10.41
N GLY A 59 -2.45 10.46 -11.60
CA GLY A 59 -2.70 9.16 -12.19
C GLY A 59 -1.73 8.05 -11.76
N ARG A 60 -0.67 8.37 -11.00
CA ARG A 60 0.40 7.42 -10.69
C ARG A 60 0.03 6.49 -9.55
N LEU A 61 0.04 5.20 -9.84
CA LEU A 61 -0.09 4.13 -8.86
C LEU A 61 1.30 3.60 -8.52
N LEU A 62 1.88 4.01 -7.39
CA LEU A 62 3.24 3.62 -7.05
C LEU A 62 3.40 2.11 -6.88
N GLY A 63 2.38 1.40 -6.42
CA GLY A 63 2.41 -0.06 -6.35
C GLY A 63 2.37 -0.76 -7.71
N GLN A 64 2.16 -0.04 -8.82
CA GLN A 64 2.37 -0.53 -10.19
C GLN A 64 3.78 -0.23 -10.70
N GLN A 65 4.52 0.66 -10.03
CA GLN A 65 5.91 0.99 -10.37
C GLN A 65 6.92 0.23 -9.51
N TYR A 66 6.53 -0.12 -8.29
CA TYR A 66 7.34 -0.85 -7.34
C TYR A 66 6.64 -2.16 -6.95
N SER A 67 7.25 -3.28 -7.32
CA SER A 67 6.83 -4.60 -6.85
C SER A 67 6.87 -4.70 -5.32
N PRO A 68 6.17 -5.65 -4.68
CA PRO A 68 6.26 -5.84 -3.24
C PRO A 68 7.70 -5.98 -2.72
N ASP A 69 8.59 -6.68 -3.44
CA ASP A 69 10.00 -6.76 -3.06
C ASP A 69 10.69 -5.40 -3.11
N GLN A 70 10.46 -4.63 -4.18
CA GLN A 70 11.03 -3.28 -4.31
C GLN A 70 10.51 -2.35 -3.20
N GLN A 71 9.24 -2.48 -2.80
CA GLN A 71 8.69 -1.74 -1.67
C GLN A 71 9.41 -2.12 -0.37
N CYS A 72 9.68 -3.41 -0.15
CA CYS A 72 10.48 -3.86 0.99
C CYS A 72 11.92 -3.33 0.95
N GLN A 73 12.54 -3.30 -0.23
CA GLN A 73 13.88 -2.74 -0.42
C GLN A 73 13.93 -1.23 -0.12
N LEU A 74 12.88 -0.48 -0.45
CA LEU A 74 12.76 0.93 -0.11
C LEU A 74 12.63 1.17 1.40
N ILE A 75 12.05 0.22 2.15
CA ILE A 75 11.83 0.34 3.60
C ILE A 75 13.05 -0.14 4.40
N TYR A 76 13.56 -1.33 4.11
CA TYR A 76 14.57 -2.02 4.92
C TYR A 76 15.95 -2.14 4.22
N GLY A 77 16.06 -1.66 2.98
CA GLY A 77 17.30 -1.67 2.19
C GLY A 77 17.39 -2.83 1.20
N SER A 78 18.41 -2.81 0.34
CA SER A 78 18.52 -3.67 -0.85
C SER A 78 18.47 -5.19 -0.61
N ARG A 79 18.74 -5.66 0.63
CA ARG A 79 18.66 -7.08 1.00
C ARG A 79 17.27 -7.53 1.45
N SER A 80 16.33 -6.60 1.63
CA SER A 80 14.96 -6.90 2.03
C SER A 80 14.13 -7.41 0.84
N TYR A 81 13.10 -8.20 1.13
CA TYR A 81 12.15 -8.70 0.16
C TYR A 81 10.79 -8.97 0.82
N TYR A 82 9.77 -9.17 -0.01
CA TYR A 82 8.42 -9.49 0.44
C TYR A 82 8.35 -10.94 0.94
N CYS A 83 7.94 -11.10 2.20
CA CYS A 83 7.73 -12.40 2.83
C CYS A 83 6.44 -13.02 2.29
N ARG A 84 6.58 -13.97 1.35
CA ARG A 84 5.46 -14.73 0.78
C ARG A 84 5.13 -15.91 1.71
N GLY A 85 3.97 -16.53 1.52
CA GLY A 85 3.66 -17.81 2.18
C GLY A 85 3.21 -17.75 3.64
N LEU A 86 3.00 -16.57 4.25
CA LEU A 86 2.39 -16.45 5.59
C LEU A 86 0.86 -16.74 5.60
N GLY A 87 0.36 -17.59 4.70
CA GLY A 87 -1.03 -18.09 4.70
C GLY A 87 -2.12 -17.06 4.37
N ASN A 88 -1.74 -15.89 3.87
CA ASN A 88 -2.64 -14.76 3.68
C ASN A 88 -3.21 -14.72 2.25
N LYS A 89 -4.53 -14.54 2.12
CA LYS A 89 -5.18 -14.28 0.81
C LYS A 89 -4.51 -13.07 0.15
N PHE A 90 -4.28 -13.09 -1.15
CA PHE A 90 -3.62 -11.99 -1.89
C PHE A 90 -4.26 -10.62 -1.63
N GLU A 91 -5.59 -10.57 -1.46
CA GLU A 91 -6.33 -9.35 -1.14
C GLU A 91 -5.87 -8.67 0.17
N THR A 92 -5.36 -9.45 1.12
CA THR A 92 -4.91 -8.94 2.43
C THR A 92 -3.57 -8.20 2.36
N ILE A 93 -2.83 -8.27 1.24
CA ILE A 93 -1.60 -7.48 1.06
C ILE A 93 -1.88 -5.98 1.22
N CYS A 94 -3.10 -5.53 0.90
CA CYS A 94 -3.50 -4.14 1.03
C CYS A 94 -3.53 -3.66 2.48
N THR A 95 -3.74 -4.55 3.46
CA THR A 95 -3.71 -4.20 4.89
C THR A 95 -2.51 -4.77 5.64
N SER A 96 -1.87 -5.80 5.10
CA SER A 96 -0.88 -6.64 5.78
C SER A 96 0.15 -7.20 4.81
N MET A 97 1.01 -6.32 4.27
CA MET A 97 2.22 -6.74 3.56
C MET A 97 3.33 -7.01 4.59
N TYR A 98 4.23 -7.96 4.33
CA TYR A 98 5.31 -8.28 5.26
C TYR A 98 6.66 -8.21 4.56
N CYS A 99 7.61 -7.50 5.15
CA CYS A 99 8.95 -7.35 4.62
C CYS A 99 9.97 -7.93 5.60
N LEU A 100 10.97 -8.62 5.05
CA LEU A 100 12.09 -9.11 5.83
C LEU A 100 12.99 -7.96 6.25
N ASP A 101 13.32 -7.84 7.54
CA ASP A 101 14.34 -6.92 8.03
C ASP A 101 15.69 -7.64 8.13
N PRO A 102 16.66 -7.35 7.24
CA PRO A 102 17.94 -8.03 7.22
C PRO A 102 18.86 -7.60 8.38
N LYS A 103 18.43 -6.66 9.24
CA LYS A 103 19.15 -6.24 10.45
C LYS A 103 18.64 -6.94 11.70
N ASP A 104 17.45 -7.53 11.65
CA ASP A 104 16.84 -8.19 12.80
C ASP A 104 16.54 -9.66 12.51
N LYS A 105 17.62 -10.46 12.45
CA LYS A 105 17.59 -11.92 12.28
C LYS A 105 16.70 -12.38 11.12
N ASP A 106 16.60 -11.57 10.07
CA ASP A 106 15.78 -11.86 8.89
C ASP A 106 14.29 -12.06 9.23
N MET A 107 13.79 -11.40 10.27
CA MET A 107 12.38 -11.44 10.68
C MET A 107 11.48 -10.65 9.74
N CYS A 108 10.26 -11.14 9.53
CA CYS A 108 9.25 -10.47 8.70
C CYS A 108 8.39 -9.52 9.53
N TYR A 109 8.39 -8.24 9.15
CA TYR A 109 7.63 -7.18 9.80
C TYR A 109 6.47 -6.69 8.93
N LYS A 110 5.33 -6.43 9.59
CA LYS A 110 4.14 -5.90 8.91
C LYS A 110 4.37 -4.46 8.46
N VAL A 111 4.11 -4.21 7.20
CA VAL A 111 4.12 -2.90 6.54
C VAL A 111 2.85 -2.74 5.69
N PHE A 112 2.63 -1.54 5.18
CA PHE A 112 1.52 -1.26 4.27
C PHE A 112 2.00 -1.26 2.82
N ALA A 113 1.30 -1.99 1.96
CA ALA A 113 1.54 -1.93 0.53
C ALA A 113 1.21 -0.53 -0.01
N MET A 114 2.00 -0.07 -0.99
CA MET A 114 1.74 1.19 -1.66
C MET A 114 0.41 1.15 -2.41
N ALA A 115 -0.24 2.31 -2.52
CA ALA A 115 -1.44 2.44 -3.35
C ALA A 115 -1.14 2.00 -4.78
N GLY A 116 -2.00 1.16 -5.33
CA GLY A 116 -1.82 0.55 -6.63
C GLY A 116 -1.14 -0.81 -6.61
N THR A 117 -0.70 -1.36 -5.48
CA THR A 117 -0.10 -2.70 -5.47
C THR A 117 -1.12 -3.73 -5.94
N THR A 118 -0.77 -4.57 -6.92
CA THR A 118 -1.66 -5.63 -7.42
C THR A 118 -2.08 -6.54 -6.27
N CYS A 119 -3.35 -6.92 -6.16
CA CYS A 119 -3.85 -7.75 -5.05
C CYS A 119 -4.83 -8.85 -5.52
N GLY A 120 -5.11 -8.89 -6.81
CA GLY A 120 -5.91 -9.89 -7.52
C GLY A 120 -5.86 -9.60 -9.02
N SER A 121 -6.38 -10.50 -9.85
CA SER A 121 -6.43 -10.25 -11.30
C SER A 121 -7.34 -9.06 -11.59
N GLY A 122 -6.80 -8.02 -12.25
CA GLY A 122 -7.53 -6.77 -12.49
C GLY A 122 -7.83 -5.95 -11.24
N LYS A 123 -7.17 -6.23 -10.09
CA LYS A 123 -7.38 -5.53 -8.82
C LYS A 123 -6.09 -4.94 -8.23
N VAL A 124 -6.21 -3.79 -7.57
CA VAL A 124 -5.12 -3.10 -6.86
C VAL A 124 -5.53 -2.61 -5.48
N CYS A 125 -4.55 -2.35 -4.62
CA CYS A 125 -4.76 -1.77 -3.31
C CYS A 125 -5.10 -0.27 -3.38
N ARG A 126 -6.22 0.12 -2.79
CA ARG A 126 -6.62 1.52 -2.59
C ARG A 126 -7.18 1.71 -1.19
N SER A 127 -6.54 2.57 -0.40
CA SER A 127 -6.93 2.85 0.98
C SER A 127 -7.13 1.59 1.85
N GLY A 128 -6.25 0.60 1.67
CA GLY A 128 -6.32 -0.68 2.38
C GLY A 128 -7.26 -1.73 1.75
N HIS A 129 -8.03 -1.39 0.73
CA HIS A 129 -8.96 -2.32 0.05
C HIS A 129 -8.38 -2.86 -1.24
N CYS A 130 -8.66 -4.12 -1.57
CA CYS A 130 -8.39 -4.69 -2.88
C CYS A 130 -9.57 -4.41 -3.82
N VAL A 131 -9.39 -3.52 -4.80
CA VAL A 131 -10.47 -3.01 -5.66
C VAL A 131 -10.13 -3.16 -7.13
N VAL A 132 -11.14 -3.31 -7.99
CA VAL A 132 -10.96 -3.31 -9.45
C VAL A 132 -10.48 -1.94 -9.92
N ASP A 133 -9.45 -1.92 -10.78
CA ASP A 133 -8.93 -0.69 -11.39
C ASP A 133 -8.48 -0.99 -12.82
N GLN A 134 -8.77 -0.10 -13.77
CA GLN A 134 -8.45 -0.30 -15.19
C GLN A 134 -6.94 -0.37 -15.46
N ARG A 135 -6.12 0.18 -14.55
CA ARG A 135 -4.66 0.14 -14.65
C ARG A 135 -4.06 -1.13 -14.04
N ALA A 136 -4.90 -1.98 -13.44
CA ALA A 136 -4.46 -3.22 -12.83
C ALA A 136 -4.13 -4.26 -13.92
N PRO A 137 -3.02 -4.99 -13.80
CA PRO A 137 -2.70 -6.06 -14.73
C PRO A 137 -3.62 -7.27 -14.54
N ALA A 138 -3.91 -7.97 -15.63
CA ALA A 138 -4.41 -9.33 -15.56
C ALA A 138 -3.25 -10.24 -15.16
N VAL A 139 -3.43 -10.98 -14.07
CA VAL A 139 -2.37 -11.79 -13.45
C VAL A 139 -2.91 -13.14 -13.06
N ASP A 140 -2.04 -14.14 -13.08
CA ASP A 140 -2.32 -15.47 -12.55
C ASP A 140 -2.42 -15.39 -11.03
N GLU A 141 -3.57 -15.77 -10.48
CA GLU A 141 -3.83 -15.68 -9.05
C GLU A 141 -3.03 -16.70 -8.25
N ILE A 142 -2.44 -17.73 -8.87
CA ILE A 142 -1.61 -18.71 -8.18
C ILE A 142 -0.27 -18.09 -7.76
N CYS A 143 0.24 -17.13 -8.55
CA CYS A 143 1.62 -16.62 -8.43
C CYS A 143 1.72 -15.09 -8.57
N ILE A 144 0.75 -14.37 -8.01
CA ILE A 144 0.56 -12.94 -8.25
C ILE A 144 1.74 -12.03 -7.87
N HIS A 145 2.60 -12.48 -6.96
CA HIS A 145 3.77 -11.73 -6.47
C HIS A 145 5.11 -12.38 -6.83
N GLY A 146 5.11 -13.34 -7.76
CA GLY A 146 6.32 -14.00 -8.25
C GLY A 146 7.05 -14.86 -7.22
N GLU A 147 8.24 -15.34 -7.60
CA GLU A 147 9.05 -16.28 -6.82
C GLU A 147 9.66 -15.67 -5.55
N GLN A 148 9.62 -16.39 -4.44
CA GLN A 148 10.52 -16.19 -3.30
C GLN A 148 11.79 -16.99 -3.54
N SER A 149 12.95 -16.48 -3.10
CA SER A 149 14.11 -17.32 -2.86
C SER A 149 13.79 -18.27 -1.70
N GLY A 150 13.63 -19.56 -1.99
CA GLY A 150 13.23 -20.59 -1.02
C GLY A 150 11.74 -20.98 -1.12
N VAL A 151 11.41 -22.16 -0.58
CA VAL A 151 10.16 -22.90 -0.84
C VAL A 151 8.89 -22.11 -0.44
N ILE A 152 7.95 -21.96 -1.38
CA ILE A 152 6.82 -21.02 -1.29
C ILE A 152 5.51 -21.73 -0.93
N TYR A 153 5.25 -22.91 -1.54
CA TYR A 153 4.05 -23.72 -1.32
C TYR A 153 4.23 -25.09 -2.01
N GLN A 154 3.87 -26.22 -1.35
CA GLN A 154 4.01 -27.59 -1.91
C GLN A 154 5.38 -27.95 -2.52
N ASN A 155 6.50 -27.35 -2.07
CA ASN A 155 7.84 -27.57 -2.64
C ASN A 155 8.02 -27.19 -4.12
N MET A 156 7.13 -26.36 -4.69
CA MET A 156 7.21 -25.96 -6.12
C MET A 156 7.47 -24.46 -6.30
N ALA A 157 8.21 -24.12 -7.37
CA ALA A 157 8.39 -22.74 -7.83
C ALA A 157 7.15 -22.23 -8.56
N CYS A 158 7.00 -20.92 -8.68
CA CYS A 158 5.80 -20.30 -9.28
C CYS A 158 5.46 -20.82 -10.68
N PRO A 159 6.40 -20.94 -11.64
CA PRO A 159 6.11 -21.50 -12.97
C PRO A 159 5.64 -22.96 -12.93
N ALA A 160 6.09 -23.74 -11.94
CA ALA A 160 5.66 -25.13 -11.77
C ALA A 160 4.24 -25.21 -11.18
N LEU A 161 3.90 -24.35 -10.23
CA LEU A 161 2.56 -24.25 -9.64
C LEU A 161 1.48 -23.84 -10.64
N ILE A 162 1.79 -22.88 -11.52
CA ILE A 162 0.89 -22.46 -12.61
C ILE A 162 0.62 -23.63 -13.56
N ARG A 163 1.64 -24.44 -13.88
CA ARG A 163 1.49 -25.59 -14.79
C ARG A 163 0.74 -26.77 -14.17
N SER A 164 0.80 -26.92 -12.84
CA SER A 164 0.17 -28.03 -12.12
C SER A 164 -1.29 -27.78 -11.74
N SER A 165 -1.78 -26.55 -11.86
CA SER A 165 -3.15 -26.17 -11.50
C SER A 165 -3.93 -25.87 -12.80
N PRO A 166 -4.78 -26.80 -13.28
CA PRO A 166 -5.54 -26.62 -14.51
C PRO A 166 -6.64 -25.54 -14.42
#